data_AF-A0A0M5MNC0-F1
#
_entry.id   AF-A0A0M5MNC0-F1
#
_cell.length_a   1.000
_cell.length_b   1.000
_cell.length_c   1.000
_cell.angle_alpha   90.00
_cell.angle_beta   90.00
_cell.angle_gamma   90.00
#
_symmetry.space_group_name_H-M   'P 1'
#
loop_
_entity.id
_entity.type
_entity.pdbx_description
1 polymer ?
#
loop_
_entity_poly.entity_id
_entity_poly.type
_entity_poly.pdbx_seq_one_letter_code
_entity_poly.pdbx_strand_id
1 'polypeptide(L)'
;MAENTSPARKFRKSILSEFQKYVSNTNAEFDTEFYTYLECEYDKVKIKLSKLFNEGTSELLLKAEKNGLFLISVELFTFGRLDVAEDILDNIPGKRVTASHLAGILNRLLPLPPGFSPFENPNAIKQWLEEKRSMLKWDESLERYILEDGQY
;
A
#
# COMPACT_ATOMS: atom_id res chain seq x y z
N MET A 1 20.00 22.52 -0.39
CA MET A 1 18.66 22.49 0.24
C MET A 1 18.24 21.04 0.28
N ALA A 2 18.03 20.46 1.46
CA ALA A 2 17.52 19.09 1.55
C ALA A 2 16.07 19.12 1.04
N GLU A 3 15.81 18.49 -0.09
CA GLU A 3 14.43 18.22 -0.51
C GLU A 3 13.77 17.43 0.63
N ASN A 4 12.85 18.09 1.36
CA ASN A 4 11.96 17.44 2.32
C ASN A 4 11.06 16.49 1.54
N THR A 5 11.59 15.33 1.18
CA THR A 5 10.85 14.27 0.51
C THR A 5 9.91 13.66 1.53
N SER A 6 8.61 13.76 1.25
CA SER A 6 7.54 13.13 2.03
C SER A 6 7.84 11.64 2.26
N PRO A 7 7.30 11.06 3.35
CA PRO A 7 7.38 9.61 3.55
C PRO A 7 6.90 8.83 2.33
N ALA A 8 5.78 9.20 1.71
CA ALA A 8 5.23 8.54 0.53
C ALA A 8 6.22 8.55 -0.67
N ARG A 9 6.81 9.70 -1.04
CA ARG A 9 7.86 9.76 -2.08
C ARG A 9 9.06 8.86 -1.80
N LYS A 10 9.46 8.74 -0.54
CA LYS A 10 10.59 7.87 -0.17
C LYS A 10 10.26 6.41 -0.45
N PHE A 11 9.04 5.97 -0.13
CA PHE A 11 8.60 4.61 -0.45
C PHE A 11 8.52 4.37 -1.95
N ARG A 12 7.91 5.28 -2.71
CA ARG A 12 7.86 5.21 -4.18
C ARG A 12 9.24 4.98 -4.78
N LYS A 13 10.24 5.75 -4.33
CA LYS A 13 11.64 5.60 -4.78
C LYS A 13 12.28 4.29 -4.32
N SER A 14 11.97 3.80 -3.12
CA SER A 14 12.57 2.58 -2.56
C SER A 14 12.10 1.30 -3.22
N ILE A 15 10.86 1.27 -3.74
CA ILE A 15 10.29 0.07 -4.36
C ILE A 15 10.34 0.16 -5.89
N LEU A 16 10.59 1.35 -6.45
CA LEU A 16 10.78 1.56 -7.90
C LEU A 16 11.77 0.58 -8.54
N SER A 17 12.83 0.18 -7.82
CA SER A 17 13.82 -0.78 -8.32
C SER A 17 13.24 -2.16 -8.58
N GLU A 18 12.15 -2.53 -7.89
CA GLU A 18 11.41 -3.76 -8.12
C GLU A 18 10.60 -3.70 -9.42
N PHE A 19 10.32 -2.50 -9.93
CA PHE A 19 9.56 -2.26 -11.16
C PHE A 19 10.49 -1.87 -12.31
N GLN A 20 11.16 -2.88 -12.90
CA GLN A 20 12.19 -2.74 -13.95
C GLN A 20 11.82 -1.80 -15.11
N LYS A 21 10.53 -1.72 -15.48
CA LYS A 21 10.03 -0.86 -16.57
C LYS A 21 10.18 0.63 -16.30
N TYR A 22 10.35 1.03 -15.04
CA TYR A 22 10.23 2.40 -14.57
C TYR A 22 11.54 2.98 -13.98
N VAL A 23 12.65 2.23 -14.04
CA VAL A 23 13.94 2.61 -13.43
C VAL A 23 14.62 3.84 -14.11
N SER A 24 14.09 4.34 -15.23
CA SER A 24 14.80 5.30 -16.09
C SER A 24 14.25 6.73 -16.13
N ASN A 25 13.11 7.01 -15.49
CA ASN A 25 12.42 8.30 -15.67
C ASN A 25 11.93 8.85 -14.33
N THR A 26 12.26 10.11 -14.01
CA THR A 26 11.96 10.72 -12.70
C THR A 26 11.15 12.02 -12.80
N ASN A 27 10.41 12.22 -13.90
CA ASN A 27 9.64 13.46 -14.16
C ASN A 27 8.20 13.36 -13.63
N ALA A 28 7.45 14.46 -13.50
CA ALA A 28 6.07 14.42 -13.00
C ALA A 28 5.10 13.55 -13.85
N GLU A 29 5.36 13.41 -15.16
CA GLU A 29 4.63 12.49 -16.04
C GLU A 29 4.81 11.02 -15.64
N PHE A 30 5.95 10.70 -15.02
CA PHE A 30 6.26 9.37 -14.52
C PHE A 30 5.33 8.93 -13.40
N ASP A 31 5.04 9.80 -12.42
CA ASP A 31 4.20 9.44 -11.28
C ASP A 31 2.79 9.06 -11.76
N THR A 32 2.25 9.77 -12.75
CA THR A 32 0.95 9.47 -13.37
C THR A 32 0.97 8.16 -14.17
N GLU A 33 2.00 7.94 -14.99
CA GLU A 33 2.15 6.70 -15.78
C GLU A 33 2.37 5.48 -14.89
N PHE A 34 3.17 5.64 -13.84
CA PHE A 34 3.46 4.59 -12.87
C PHE A 34 2.21 4.26 -12.05
N TYR A 35 1.48 5.27 -11.59
CA TYR A 35 0.19 5.07 -10.93
C TYR A 35 -0.80 4.29 -11.81
N THR A 36 -0.98 4.70 -13.07
CA THR A 36 -1.88 4.02 -14.02
C THR A 36 -1.46 2.56 -14.26
N TYR A 37 -0.16 2.31 -14.34
CA TYR A 37 0.37 0.95 -14.45
C TYR A 37 0.09 0.11 -13.21
N LEU A 38 0.31 0.67 -12.01
CA LEU A 38 0.03 -0.02 -10.75
C LEU A 38 -1.46 -0.37 -10.62
N GLU A 39 -2.38 0.52 -11.02
CA GLU A 39 -3.81 0.21 -11.05
C GLU A 39 -4.12 -0.98 -11.98
N CYS A 40 -3.53 -0.97 -13.17
CA CYS A 40 -3.72 -2.07 -14.14
C CYS A 40 -3.18 -3.40 -13.61
N GLU A 41 -1.99 -3.41 -12.99
CA GLU A 41 -1.41 -4.63 -12.41
C GLU A 41 -2.17 -5.09 -11.16
N TYR A 42 -2.65 -4.16 -10.34
CA TYR A 42 -3.46 -4.45 -9.18
C TYR A 42 -4.72 -5.23 -9.56
N ASP A 43 -5.48 -4.76 -10.55
CA ASP A 43 -6.70 -5.42 -11.00
C ASP A 43 -6.41 -6.81 -11.59
N LYS A 44 -5.33 -6.94 -12.39
CA LYS A 44 -4.90 -8.25 -12.93
C LYS A 44 -4.60 -9.24 -11.82
N VAL A 45 -3.85 -8.82 -10.79
CA VAL A 45 -3.49 -9.68 -9.66
C VAL A 45 -4.73 -10.04 -8.84
N LYS A 46 -5.65 -9.12 -8.58
CA LYS A 46 -6.92 -9.42 -7.86
C LYS A 46 -7.76 -10.45 -8.61
N ILE A 47 -7.93 -10.29 -9.93
CA ILE A 47 -8.66 -11.25 -10.78
C ILE A 47 -7.97 -12.62 -10.75
N LYS A 48 -6.64 -12.63 -10.91
CA LYS A 48 -5.85 -13.86 -10.92
C LYS A 48 -5.92 -14.59 -9.59
N LEU A 49 -5.78 -13.89 -8.46
CA LEU A 49 -5.93 -14.46 -7.13
C LEU A 49 -7.31 -15.07 -6.92
N SER A 50 -8.38 -14.34 -7.28
CA SER A 50 -9.75 -14.84 -7.19
C SER A 50 -9.94 -16.15 -7.97
N LYS A 51 -9.39 -16.21 -9.19
CA LYS A 51 -9.39 -17.43 -10.01
C LYS A 51 -8.64 -18.57 -9.34
N LEU A 52 -7.42 -18.32 -8.86
CA LEU A 52 -6.59 -19.36 -8.22
C LEU A 52 -7.24 -19.91 -6.94
N PHE A 53 -7.93 -19.07 -6.16
CA PHE A 53 -8.72 -19.52 -5.01
C PHE A 53 -9.87 -20.44 -5.41
N ASN A 54 -10.62 -20.07 -6.45
CA ASN A 54 -11.73 -20.89 -6.96
C ASN A 54 -11.27 -22.23 -7.56
N GLU A 55 -10.06 -22.27 -8.11
CA GLU A 55 -9.45 -23.48 -8.67
C GLU A 55 -8.80 -24.39 -7.61
N GLY A 56 -8.81 -24.01 -6.32
CA GLY A 56 -8.20 -24.79 -5.25
C GLY A 56 -6.68 -24.91 -5.38
N THR A 57 -6.04 -23.87 -5.93
CA THR A 57 -4.60 -23.87 -6.22
C THR A 57 -3.76 -24.03 -4.94
N SER A 58 -2.58 -24.65 -5.07
CA SER A 58 -1.64 -24.81 -3.96
C SER A 58 -1.24 -23.49 -3.32
N GLU A 59 -1.01 -23.53 -2.00
CA GLU A 59 -0.63 -22.36 -1.19
C GLU A 59 0.67 -21.70 -1.68
N LEU A 60 1.61 -22.50 -2.22
CA LEU A 60 2.88 -21.99 -2.75
C LEU A 60 2.69 -21.06 -3.96
N LEU A 61 1.76 -21.40 -4.87
CA LEU A 61 1.45 -20.56 -6.02
C LEU A 61 0.67 -19.31 -5.61
N LEU A 62 -0.26 -19.45 -4.66
CA LEU A 62 -0.98 -18.31 -4.07
C LEU A 62 -0.02 -17.33 -3.39
N LYS A 63 1.03 -17.82 -2.74
CA LYS A 63 2.00 -16.99 -2.03
C LYS A 63 2.70 -15.97 -2.93
N ALA A 64 3.12 -16.37 -4.13
CA ALA A 64 3.79 -15.46 -5.06
C ALA A 64 2.85 -14.30 -5.48
N GLU A 65 1.60 -14.63 -5.79
CA GLU A 65 0.59 -13.64 -6.17
C GLU A 65 0.20 -12.73 -5.01
N LYS A 66 0.06 -13.27 -3.79
CA LYS A 66 -0.18 -12.46 -2.57
C LYS A 66 0.96 -11.48 -2.31
N ASN A 67 2.22 -11.92 -2.47
CA ASN A 67 3.36 -11.03 -2.33
C ASN A 67 3.35 -9.91 -3.38
N GLY A 68 2.98 -10.23 -4.63
CA GLY A 68 2.81 -9.24 -5.69
C GLY A 68 1.71 -8.22 -5.35
N LEU A 69 0.55 -8.71 -4.91
CA LEU A 69 -0.56 -7.86 -4.46
C LEU A 69 -0.13 -6.94 -3.32
N PHE A 70 0.60 -7.45 -2.34
CA PHE A 70 1.12 -6.67 -1.22
C PHE A 70 2.01 -5.52 -1.69
N LEU A 71 2.98 -5.78 -2.56
CA LEU A 71 3.89 -4.74 -3.07
C LEU A 71 3.14 -3.67 -3.87
N ILE A 72 2.26 -4.08 -4.78
CA ILE A 72 1.46 -3.15 -5.58
C ILE A 72 0.53 -2.31 -4.67
N SER A 73 -0.07 -2.93 -3.66
CA SER A 73 -0.94 -2.22 -2.70
C SER A 73 -0.16 -1.21 -1.88
N VAL A 74 1.05 -1.56 -1.40
CA VAL A 74 1.93 -0.61 -0.70
C VAL A 74 2.22 0.59 -1.60
N GLU A 75 2.54 0.37 -2.88
CA GLU A 75 2.84 1.46 -3.81
C GLU A 75 1.61 2.33 -4.10
N LEU A 76 0.47 1.75 -4.44
CA LEU A 76 -0.78 2.48 -4.64
C LEU A 76 -1.17 3.30 -3.41
N PHE A 77 -0.92 2.77 -2.22
CA PHE A 77 -1.20 3.46 -0.97
C PHE A 77 -0.38 4.75 -0.81
N THR A 78 0.84 4.82 -1.37
CA THR A 78 1.64 6.05 -1.40
C THR A 78 1.05 7.14 -2.30
N PHE A 79 0.11 6.80 -3.18
CA PHE A 79 -0.64 7.73 -4.04
C PHE A 79 -2.02 8.09 -3.47
N GLY A 80 -2.30 7.77 -2.20
CA GLY A 80 -3.57 8.14 -1.58
C GLY A 80 -4.75 7.20 -1.90
N ARG A 81 -4.47 5.97 -2.35
CA ARG A 81 -5.50 4.93 -2.53
C ARG A 81 -5.82 4.23 -1.21
N LEU A 82 -6.81 4.71 -0.47
CA LEU A 82 -7.14 4.17 0.86
C LEU A 82 -7.73 2.76 0.80
N ASP A 83 -8.41 2.43 -0.29
CA ASP A 83 -9.09 1.16 -0.50
C ASP A 83 -8.15 -0.06 -0.46
N VAL A 84 -6.86 0.12 -0.76
CA VAL A 84 -5.87 -0.97 -0.75
C VAL A 84 -5.27 -1.23 0.64
N ALA A 85 -5.59 -0.43 1.66
CA ALA A 85 -4.99 -0.57 3.00
C ALA A 85 -5.31 -1.93 3.65
N GLU A 86 -6.51 -2.45 3.43
CA GLU A 86 -6.90 -3.78 3.90
C GLU A 86 -6.15 -4.89 3.15
N ASP A 87 -5.94 -4.73 1.82
CA ASP A 87 -5.14 -5.67 1.04
C ASP A 87 -3.68 -5.71 1.49
N ILE A 88 -3.10 -4.59 1.94
CA ILE A 88 -1.78 -4.58 2.59
C ILE A 88 -1.79 -5.47 3.84
N LEU A 89 -2.79 -5.31 4.72
CA LEU A 89 -2.90 -6.06 5.99
C LEU A 89 -3.14 -7.55 5.77
N ASP A 90 -3.92 -7.92 4.75
CA ASP A 90 -4.25 -9.32 4.44
C ASP A 90 -3.10 -10.09 3.79
N ASN A 91 -2.19 -9.38 3.13
CA ASN A 91 -1.16 -9.99 2.31
C ASN A 91 0.25 -9.74 2.83
N ILE A 92 0.41 -9.29 4.10
CA ILE A 92 1.72 -9.12 4.72
C ILE A 92 2.51 -10.44 4.60
N PRO A 93 3.67 -10.43 3.92
CA PRO A 93 4.50 -11.63 3.81
C PRO A 93 4.96 -12.08 5.20
N GLY A 94 5.17 -13.39 5.39
CA GLY A 94 5.61 -13.92 6.69
C GLY A 94 6.88 -13.25 7.21
N LYS A 95 7.03 -13.13 8.54
CA LYS A 95 8.01 -12.31 9.28
C LYS A 95 9.50 -12.39 8.85
N ARG A 96 9.89 -13.40 8.07
CA ARG A 96 11.27 -13.59 7.57
C ARG A 96 11.50 -13.06 6.16
N VAL A 97 10.46 -12.56 5.48
CA VAL A 97 10.57 -12.00 4.14
C VAL A 97 10.95 -10.53 4.27
N THR A 98 11.99 -10.11 3.53
CA THR A 98 12.47 -8.72 3.58
C THR A 98 11.32 -7.75 3.34
N ALA A 99 10.48 -7.96 2.32
CA ALA A 99 9.38 -7.07 1.99
C ALA A 99 8.36 -6.82 3.12
N SER A 100 8.25 -7.68 4.14
CA SER A 100 7.28 -7.51 5.23
C SER A 100 7.39 -6.16 5.93
N HIS A 101 8.60 -5.59 6.08
CA HIS A 101 8.80 -4.30 6.73
C HIS A 101 8.02 -3.15 6.08
N LEU A 102 7.66 -3.29 4.80
CA LEU A 102 6.93 -2.30 4.04
C LEU A 102 5.52 -2.07 4.58
N ALA A 103 4.93 -3.02 5.31
CA ALA A 103 3.63 -2.84 5.96
C ALA A 103 3.64 -1.65 6.95
N GLY A 104 4.82 -1.29 7.48
CA GLY A 104 5.01 -0.09 8.31
C GLY A 104 4.67 1.23 7.60
N ILE A 105 4.43 1.23 6.28
CA ILE A 105 3.86 2.37 5.57
C ILE A 105 2.53 2.82 6.18
N LEU A 106 1.71 1.89 6.67
CA LEU A 106 0.42 2.18 7.28
C LEU A 106 0.60 3.11 8.49
N ASN A 107 1.56 2.84 9.36
CA ASN A 107 1.89 3.72 10.49
C ASN A 107 2.44 5.09 10.09
N ARG A 108 3.01 5.21 8.89
CA ARG A 108 3.63 6.46 8.43
C ARG A 108 2.63 7.36 7.73
N LEU A 109 1.69 6.77 6.98
CA LEU A 109 0.73 7.54 6.19
C LEU A 109 -0.65 7.62 6.83
N LEU A 110 -1.03 6.72 7.73
CA LEU A 110 -2.29 6.84 8.47
C LEU A 110 -2.05 7.52 9.83
N PRO A 111 -3.02 8.32 10.31
CA PRO A 111 -3.03 8.87 11.66
C PRO A 111 -3.49 7.80 12.66
N LEU A 112 -2.79 6.66 12.72
CA LEU A 112 -3.15 5.54 13.59
C LEU A 112 -3.00 5.91 15.07
N PRO A 113 -3.87 5.38 15.95
CA PRO A 113 -3.69 5.50 17.38
C PRO A 113 -2.35 4.89 17.85
N PRO A 114 -1.75 5.40 18.94
CA PRO A 114 -0.55 4.81 19.53
C PRO A 114 -0.74 3.31 19.85
N GLY A 115 0.26 2.49 19.55
CA GLY A 115 0.23 1.04 19.80
C GLY A 115 -0.41 0.19 18.70
N PHE A 116 -0.90 0.81 17.62
CA PHE A 116 -1.36 0.08 16.43
C PHE A 116 -0.14 -0.28 15.57
N SER A 117 -0.03 -1.56 15.20
CA SER A 117 1.07 -2.12 14.44
C SER A 117 0.54 -3.19 13.47
N PRO A 118 0.85 -3.09 12.16
CA PRO A 118 0.40 -4.06 11.17
C PRO A 118 0.94 -5.47 11.43
N PHE A 119 2.00 -5.59 12.22
CA PHE A 119 2.61 -6.88 12.58
C PHE A 119 2.04 -7.50 13.85
N GLU A 120 1.49 -6.69 14.74
CA GLU A 120 1.04 -7.15 16.08
C GLU A 120 -0.49 -7.23 16.15
N ASN A 121 -1.19 -6.24 15.62
CA ASN A 121 -2.64 -6.13 15.70
C ASN A 121 -3.28 -5.64 14.36
N PRO A 122 -3.05 -6.37 13.24
CA PRO A 122 -3.60 -5.99 11.93
C PRO A 122 -5.13 -5.87 11.93
N ASN A 123 -5.84 -6.74 12.67
CA ASN A 123 -7.30 -6.68 12.78
C ASN A 123 -7.80 -5.41 13.48
N ALA A 124 -7.04 -4.88 14.46
CA ALA A 124 -7.40 -3.62 15.11
C ALA A 124 -7.28 -2.45 14.12
N ILE A 125 -6.24 -2.46 13.27
CA ILE A 125 -6.09 -1.46 12.21
C ILE A 125 -7.25 -1.55 11.20
N LYS A 126 -7.67 -2.76 10.81
CA LYS A 126 -8.84 -2.93 9.92
C LYS A 126 -10.11 -2.34 10.52
N GLN A 127 -10.41 -2.67 11.77
CA GLN A 127 -11.59 -2.12 12.45
C GLN A 127 -11.51 -0.59 12.54
N TRP A 128 -10.35 -0.05 12.89
CA TRP A 128 -10.16 1.40 12.92
C TRP A 128 -10.33 2.04 11.53
N LEU A 129 -9.85 1.39 10.47
CA LEU A 129 -10.06 1.84 9.10
C LEU A 129 -11.55 1.85 8.75
N GLU A 130 -12.30 0.80 9.08
CA GLU A 130 -13.76 0.76 8.89
C GLU A 130 -14.48 1.93 9.60
N GLU A 131 -14.11 2.19 10.85
CA GLU A 131 -14.72 3.27 11.66
C GLU A 131 -14.35 4.68 11.18
N LYS A 132 -13.15 4.87 10.66
CA LYS A 132 -12.60 6.19 10.30
C LYS A 132 -12.54 6.47 8.81
N ARG A 133 -12.89 5.50 7.95
CA ARG A 133 -12.75 5.59 6.49
C ARG A 133 -13.31 6.89 5.90
N SER A 134 -14.52 7.27 6.30
CA SER A 134 -15.20 8.48 5.80
C SER A 134 -14.57 9.79 6.28
N MET A 135 -13.77 9.77 7.34
CA MET A 135 -13.09 10.92 7.92
C MET A 135 -11.63 11.04 7.44
N LEU A 136 -11.11 10.01 6.75
CA LEU A 136 -9.74 10.00 6.27
C LEU A 136 -9.64 10.74 4.94
N LYS A 137 -8.77 11.75 4.91
CA LYS A 137 -8.47 12.52 3.71
C LYS A 137 -7.00 12.49 3.41
N TRP A 138 -6.67 12.29 2.14
CA TRP A 138 -5.32 12.44 1.64
C TRP A 138 -4.93 13.92 1.58
N ASP A 139 -3.89 14.30 2.31
CA ASP A 139 -3.28 15.62 2.24
C ASP A 139 -2.15 15.59 1.20
N GLU A 140 -2.37 16.21 0.03
CA GLU A 140 -1.40 16.24 -1.07
C GLU A 140 -0.08 16.95 -0.71
N SER A 141 -0.12 17.89 0.23
CA SER A 141 1.08 18.64 0.64
C SER A 141 1.98 17.83 1.56
N LEU A 142 1.37 17.01 2.41
CA LEU A 142 2.07 16.13 3.35
C LEU A 142 2.29 14.72 2.78
N GLU A 143 1.56 14.38 1.71
CA GLU A 143 1.40 13.05 1.12
C GLU A 143 1.16 11.98 2.18
N ARG A 144 0.13 12.19 3.01
CA ARG A 144 -0.35 11.25 4.03
C ARG A 144 -1.83 11.51 4.31
N TYR A 145 -2.48 10.58 4.99
CA TYR A 145 -3.82 10.77 5.50
C TYR A 145 -3.84 11.62 6.77
N ILE A 146 -4.86 12.45 6.86
CA ILE A 146 -5.26 13.17 8.06
C ILE A 146 -6.71 12.82 8.37
N LEU A 147 -7.12 12.99 9.63
CA LEU A 147 -8.53 12.98 9.99
C LEU A 147 -9.08 14.38 9.69
N GLU A 148 -10.13 14.47 8.88
CA GLU A 148 -10.94 15.68 8.86
C GLU A 148 -11.62 15.81 10.22
N ASP A 149 -11.28 16.88 10.96
CA ASP A 149 -12.06 17.29 12.12
C ASP A 149 -13.46 17.64 11.60
N GLY A 150 -14.41 16.74 11.81
CA GLY A 150 -15.81 17.02 11.59
C GLY A 150 -16.25 18.13 12.54
N GLN A 151 -16.18 19.38 12.10
CA GLN A 151 -16.98 20.44 12.68
C GLN A 151 -18.43 20.18 12.28
N TYR A 152 -19.21 19.65 13.24
CA TYR A 152 -20.64 19.88 13.33
C TYR A 152 -20.95 20.45 14.71
#